data_AF-A0A959G3M9-F1
#
_entry.id   AF-A0A959G3M9-F1
#
_cell.length_a   1.000
_cell.length_b   1.000
_cell.length_c   1.000
_cell.angle_alpha   90.00
_cell.angle_beta   90.00
_cell.angle_gamma   90.00
#
_symmetry.space_group_name_H-M   'P 1'
#
loop_
_entity.id
_entity.type
_entity.pdbx_description
1 polymer ?
#
loop_
_entity_poly.entity_id
_entity_poly.type
_entity_poly.pdbx_seq_one_letter_code
_entity_poly.pdbx_strand_id
1 'polypeptide(L)'
;MKRIIVLTICCIAACSAHGQEVDAATKLYLTQPQYKVPYGNTTPEAVKSVIDRVLVFLENTTPTDVIDEKSQKTITDYAKINEHAQIAKGRFSLTNYTWGVTYAAMLHAANVTGDPRYDAYVTKRFRFLEAVAPHFDPIMPEEHEKADPQMRQLLRPEALDDAGAMCSAMLQAKLEKIDFDGTALIDRYFDHIYNKEYRLSDGTFARTRPQKNTLWLDDMCMGIPSIAYMGRWTGEEKYYD
;
A
#
# COMPACT_ATOMS: atom_id res chain seq x y z
N MET A 1 13.72 -61.42 -30.79
CA MET A 1 14.00 -60.07 -30.21
C MET A 1 12.80 -59.20 -30.53
N LYS A 2 11.99 -58.61 -29.65
CA LYS A 2 11.97 -58.33 -28.20
C LYS A 2 10.56 -58.69 -27.69
N ARG A 3 10.43 -59.32 -26.52
CA ARG A 3 9.13 -59.49 -25.85
C ARG A 3 8.82 -58.19 -25.09
N ILE A 4 7.74 -57.51 -25.47
CA ILE A 4 7.21 -56.35 -24.72
C ILE A 4 6.26 -56.91 -23.67
N ILE A 5 6.62 -56.76 -22.40
CA ILE A 5 5.75 -57.04 -21.25
C ILE A 5 5.03 -55.74 -20.94
N VAL A 6 3.71 -55.71 -21.15
CA VAL A 6 2.86 -54.62 -20.69
C VAL A 6 2.50 -54.91 -19.24
N LEU A 7 3.01 -54.09 -18.31
CA LEU A 7 2.70 -54.17 -16.90
C LEU A 7 1.46 -53.29 -16.63
N THR A 8 0.29 -53.92 -16.48
CA THR A 8 -0.94 -53.23 -16.07
C THR A 8 -0.88 -52.98 -14.57
N ILE A 9 -0.61 -51.73 -14.16
CA ILE A 9 -0.71 -51.30 -12.76
C ILE A 9 -2.20 -51.14 -12.43
N CYS A 10 -2.72 -52.08 -11.65
CA CYS A 10 -4.07 -51.99 -11.09
C CYS A 10 -4.03 -51.10 -9.84
N CYS A 11 -4.52 -49.87 -9.94
CA CYS A 11 -4.76 -49.03 -8.77
C CYS A 11 -5.91 -49.64 -7.95
N ILE A 12 -5.58 -50.30 -6.84
CA ILE A 12 -6.56 -50.68 -5.83
C ILE A 12 -6.94 -49.40 -5.07
N ALA A 13 -8.10 -48.83 -5.41
CA ALA A 13 -8.73 -47.83 -4.57
C ALA A 13 -9.20 -48.52 -3.28
N ALA A 14 -8.51 -48.27 -2.18
CA ALA A 14 -8.96 -48.70 -0.86
C ALA A 14 -10.20 -47.88 -0.49
N CYS A 15 -11.38 -48.47 -0.68
CA CYS A 15 -12.63 -47.96 -0.09
C CYS A 15 -12.57 -48.23 1.42
N SER A 16 -12.16 -47.24 2.21
CA SER A 16 -12.34 -47.28 3.66
C SER A 16 -13.84 -47.18 3.96
N ALA A 17 -14.45 -48.31 4.32
CA ALA A 17 -15.79 -48.33 4.89
C ALA A 17 -15.78 -47.48 6.17
N HIS A 18 -16.48 -46.34 6.14
CA HIS A 18 -16.75 -45.58 7.36
C HIS A 18 -17.71 -46.40 8.21
N GLY A 19 -17.17 -47.11 9.21
CA GLY A 19 -17.97 -47.76 10.24
C GLY A 19 -18.84 -46.73 10.95
N GLN A 20 -20.03 -47.15 11.37
CA GLN A 20 -20.98 -46.30 12.08
C GLN A 20 -20.35 -45.79 13.40
N GLU A 21 -20.13 -44.49 13.53
CA GLU A 21 -19.64 -43.89 14.78
C GLU A 21 -20.71 -44.05 15.86
N VAL A 22 -20.34 -44.69 16.98
CA VAL A 22 -21.23 -44.91 18.13
C VAL A 22 -20.67 -44.18 19.35
N ASP A 23 -21.53 -43.45 20.05
CA ASP A 23 -21.21 -42.55 21.17
C ASP A 23 -20.25 -43.17 22.21
N ALA A 24 -20.53 -44.40 22.65
CA ALA A 24 -19.73 -45.10 23.65
C ALA A 24 -18.28 -45.42 23.23
N ALA A 25 -17.98 -45.40 21.92
CA ALA A 25 -16.66 -45.70 21.36
C ALA A 25 -15.99 -44.49 20.70
N THR A 26 -16.69 -43.36 20.56
CA THR A 26 -16.21 -42.16 19.86
C THR A 26 -16.03 -41.00 20.83
N LYS A 27 -14.85 -40.38 20.85
CA LYS A 27 -14.64 -39.12 21.57
C LYS A 27 -15.25 -37.98 20.76
N LEU A 28 -16.58 -37.84 20.80
CA LEU A 28 -17.34 -36.87 20.00
C LEU A 28 -16.82 -35.44 20.13
N TYR A 29 -16.35 -35.03 21.32
CA TYR A 29 -15.77 -33.71 21.57
C TYR A 29 -14.39 -33.47 20.92
N LEU A 30 -13.74 -34.52 20.39
CA LEU A 30 -12.50 -34.43 19.60
C LEU A 30 -12.75 -34.59 18.10
N THR A 31 -14.00 -34.76 17.67
CA THR A 31 -14.31 -34.83 16.25
C THR A 31 -13.90 -33.53 15.57
N GLN A 32 -13.23 -33.67 14.42
CA GLN A 32 -12.74 -32.52 13.67
C GLN A 32 -13.94 -31.80 13.03
N PRO A 33 -14.20 -30.53 13.37
CA PRO A 33 -15.28 -29.79 12.75
C PRO A 33 -14.96 -29.55 11.27
N GLN A 34 -15.98 -29.65 10.42
CA GLN A 34 -15.84 -29.44 8.97
C GLN A 34 -15.93 -27.95 8.63
N TYR A 35 -14.95 -27.17 9.06
CA TYR A 35 -14.90 -25.74 8.75
C TYR A 35 -14.72 -25.50 7.24
N LYS A 36 -15.47 -24.54 6.69
CA LYS A 36 -15.32 -24.09 5.28
C LYS A 36 -14.06 -23.25 5.06
N VAL A 37 -13.57 -22.61 6.12
CA VAL A 37 -12.35 -21.82 6.15
C VAL A 37 -11.32 -22.53 7.03
N PRO A 38 -10.02 -22.49 6.69
CA PRO A 38 -8.98 -23.07 7.53
C PRO A 38 -9.08 -22.54 8.96
N TYR A 39 -9.15 -23.44 9.93
CA TYR A 39 -9.21 -23.13 11.36
C TYR A 39 -8.15 -23.94 12.09
N GLY A 40 -7.41 -23.29 12.97
CA GLY A 40 -6.32 -23.89 13.74
C GLY A 40 -5.09 -22.98 13.79
N ASN A 41 -3.98 -23.57 14.22
CA ASN A 41 -2.71 -22.85 14.31
C ASN A 41 -2.16 -22.55 12.90
N THR A 42 -1.50 -21.41 12.77
CA THR A 42 -0.74 -21.03 11.57
C THR A 42 0.75 -21.00 11.89
N THR A 43 1.59 -20.87 10.85
CA THR A 43 3.05 -20.70 11.01
C THR A 43 3.51 -19.37 10.39
N PRO A 44 4.65 -18.81 10.84
CA PRO A 44 5.24 -17.64 10.21
C PRO A 44 5.43 -17.80 8.69
N GLU A 45 5.84 -18.98 8.23
CA GLU A 45 6.06 -19.28 6.80
C GLU A 45 4.76 -19.26 6.00
N ALA A 46 3.66 -19.76 6.59
CA ALA A 46 2.34 -19.74 5.96
C ALA A 46 1.84 -18.30 5.80
N VAL A 47 2.00 -17.46 6.84
CA VAL A 47 1.66 -16.02 6.77
C VAL A 47 2.56 -15.30 5.78
N LYS A 48 3.88 -15.56 5.81
CA LYS A 48 4.87 -14.98 4.89
C LYS A 48 4.53 -15.30 3.43
N SER A 49 4.15 -16.54 3.13
CA SER A 49 3.72 -16.94 1.80
C SER A 49 2.52 -16.12 1.29
N VAL A 50 1.59 -15.74 2.17
CA VAL A 50 0.45 -14.89 1.78
C VAL A 50 0.91 -13.48 1.43
N ILE A 51 1.69 -12.83 2.31
CA ILE A 51 2.16 -11.46 2.07
C ILE A 51 3.17 -11.38 0.91
N ASP A 52 3.91 -12.46 0.62
CA ASP A 52 4.75 -12.59 -0.57
C ASP A 52 3.92 -12.60 -1.86
N ARG A 53 2.81 -13.36 -1.89
CA ARG A 53 1.90 -13.33 -3.04
C ARG A 53 1.26 -11.96 -3.24
N VAL A 54 0.92 -11.28 -2.14
CA VAL A 54 0.40 -9.91 -2.19
C VAL A 54 1.46 -8.97 -2.76
N LEU A 55 2.71 -9.01 -2.30
CA LEU A 55 3.80 -8.20 -2.83
C LEU A 55 3.94 -8.38 -4.36
N VAL A 56 4.05 -9.62 -4.83
CA VAL A 56 4.19 -9.91 -6.27
C VAL A 56 2.98 -9.41 -7.06
N PHE A 57 1.77 -9.55 -6.53
CA PHE A 57 0.57 -9.02 -7.16
C PHE A 57 0.61 -7.48 -7.26
N LEU A 58 1.01 -6.80 -6.19
CA LEU A 58 1.11 -5.34 -6.16
C LEU A 58 2.21 -4.84 -7.09
N GLU A 59 3.35 -5.51 -7.16
CA GLU A 59 4.43 -5.20 -8.11
C GLU A 59 3.96 -5.16 -9.55
N ASN A 60 3.17 -6.16 -9.95
CA ASN A 60 2.66 -6.30 -11.31
C ASN A 60 1.47 -5.39 -11.63
N THR A 61 0.87 -4.77 -10.61
CA THR A 61 -0.38 -3.98 -10.77
C THR A 61 -0.21 -2.50 -10.44
N THR A 62 1.00 -2.08 -10.06
CA THR A 62 1.36 -0.68 -9.78
C THR A 62 2.62 -0.27 -10.55
N PRO A 63 2.46 0.03 -11.86
CA PRO A 63 3.58 0.45 -12.70
C PRO A 63 4.13 1.81 -12.24
N THR A 64 5.41 2.04 -12.51
CA THR A 64 6.14 3.27 -12.15
C THR A 64 6.71 3.89 -13.42
N ASP A 65 5.81 4.15 -14.37
CA ASP A 65 6.15 4.63 -15.70
C ASP A 65 5.37 5.91 -15.97
N VAL A 66 5.98 6.82 -16.72
CA VAL A 66 5.29 7.97 -17.31
C VAL A 66 4.98 7.60 -18.76
N ILE A 67 3.76 7.88 -19.22
CA ILE A 67 3.34 7.63 -20.60
C ILE A 67 2.75 8.90 -21.20
N ASP A 68 2.88 9.05 -22.52
CA ASP A 68 2.10 10.02 -23.28
C ASP A 68 0.68 9.48 -23.47
N GLU A 69 -0.32 10.26 -23.06
CA GLU A 69 -1.76 9.94 -23.12
C GLU A 69 -2.22 9.52 -24.52
N LYS A 70 -1.73 10.20 -25.55
CA LYS A 70 -2.25 10.04 -26.91
C LYS A 70 -1.60 8.84 -27.61
N SER A 71 -0.29 8.74 -27.52
CA SER A 71 0.50 7.71 -28.19
C SER A 71 0.70 6.45 -27.37
N GLN A 72 0.42 6.49 -26.06
CA GLN A 72 0.64 5.41 -25.10
C GLN A 72 2.11 4.96 -25.01
N LYS A 73 3.05 5.79 -25.48
CA LYS A 73 4.49 5.52 -25.41
C LYS A 73 5.06 5.96 -24.07
N THR A 74 5.94 5.14 -23.51
CA THR A 74 6.69 5.47 -22.29
C THR A 74 7.60 6.68 -22.52
N ILE A 75 7.56 7.62 -21.58
CA ILE A 75 8.45 8.77 -21.48
C ILE A 75 9.54 8.42 -20.47
N THR A 76 10.73 8.10 -20.96
CA THR A 76 11.90 7.75 -20.12
C THR A 76 12.80 8.93 -19.82
N ASP A 77 12.76 9.95 -20.67
CA ASP A 77 13.45 11.23 -20.51
C ASP A 77 12.46 12.24 -19.93
N TYR A 78 12.49 12.42 -18.60
CA TYR A 78 11.51 13.26 -17.89
C TYR A 78 11.59 14.74 -18.28
N ALA A 79 12.68 15.19 -18.92
CA ALA A 79 12.73 16.53 -19.52
C ALA A 79 11.72 16.72 -20.68
N LYS A 80 11.13 15.64 -21.20
CA LYS A 80 10.11 15.64 -22.26
C LYS A 80 8.68 15.51 -21.73
N ILE A 81 8.48 15.47 -20.42
CA ILE A 81 7.16 15.54 -19.81
C ILE A 81 6.48 16.85 -20.22
N ASN A 82 5.25 16.75 -20.70
CA ASN A 82 4.43 17.85 -21.22
C ASN A 82 2.96 17.65 -20.79
N GLU A 83 2.05 18.51 -21.23
CA GLU A 83 0.63 18.45 -20.85
C GLU A 83 -0.12 17.15 -21.25
N HIS A 84 0.50 16.28 -22.06
CA HIS A 84 -0.05 14.98 -22.43
C HIS A 84 0.60 13.83 -21.65
N ALA A 85 1.56 14.10 -20.78
CA ALA A 85 2.14 13.09 -19.91
C ALA A 85 1.17 12.72 -18.78
N GLN A 86 1.10 11.43 -18.46
CA GLN A 86 0.36 10.91 -17.31
C GLN A 86 1.15 9.75 -16.68
N ILE A 87 0.87 9.46 -15.41
CA ILE A 87 1.39 8.26 -14.77
C ILE A 87 0.65 7.05 -15.36
N ALA A 88 1.38 6.00 -15.72
CA ALA A 88 0.81 4.77 -16.25
C ALA A 88 -0.27 4.22 -15.30
N LYS A 89 -1.45 3.91 -15.85
CA LYS A 89 -2.59 3.46 -15.05
C LYS A 89 -2.44 1.98 -14.70
N GLY A 90 -2.12 1.73 -13.43
CA GLY A 90 -2.19 0.41 -12.82
C GLY A 90 -3.61 0.04 -12.39
N ARG A 91 -3.74 -1.10 -11.72
CA ARG A 91 -4.97 -1.46 -10.99
C ARG A 91 -5.21 -0.54 -9.79
N PHE A 92 -4.13 0.04 -9.27
CA PHE A 92 -4.16 0.92 -8.12
C PHE A 92 -3.30 2.17 -8.39
N SER A 93 -3.67 3.26 -7.73
CA SER A 93 -2.90 4.50 -7.72
C SER A 93 -1.69 4.39 -6.79
N LEU A 94 -0.63 5.13 -7.07
CA LEU A 94 0.57 5.23 -6.24
C LEU A 94 0.48 6.30 -5.14
N THR A 95 -0.46 7.24 -5.22
CA THR A 95 -0.39 8.51 -4.46
C THR A 95 -1.57 8.76 -3.52
N ASN A 96 -2.53 7.84 -3.44
CA ASN A 96 -3.67 7.99 -2.54
C ASN A 96 -3.38 7.44 -1.13
N TYR A 97 -4.28 7.71 -0.18
CA TYR A 97 -4.11 7.23 1.20
C TYR A 97 -4.00 5.71 1.34
N THR A 98 -4.69 4.92 0.50
CA THR A 98 -4.61 3.46 0.58
C THR A 98 -3.22 2.96 0.19
N TRP A 99 -2.55 3.65 -0.73
CA TRP A 99 -1.16 3.37 -1.07
C TRP A 99 -0.19 3.85 0.00
N GLY A 100 -0.44 4.98 0.65
CA GLY A 100 0.28 5.40 1.85
C GLY A 100 0.30 4.30 2.93
N VAL A 101 -0.87 3.72 3.25
CA VAL A 101 -0.97 2.58 4.18
C VAL A 101 -0.21 1.36 3.67
N THR A 102 -0.28 1.08 2.37
CA THR A 102 0.44 -0.02 1.74
C THR A 102 1.96 0.15 1.89
N TYR A 103 2.50 1.34 1.65
CA TYR A 103 3.93 1.61 1.82
C TYR A 103 4.38 1.43 3.27
N ALA A 104 3.64 1.98 4.25
CA ALA A 104 3.93 1.77 5.66
C ALA A 104 3.90 0.27 6.03
N ALA A 105 2.94 -0.48 5.51
CA ALA A 105 2.86 -1.93 5.72
C ALA A 105 4.03 -2.69 5.09
N MET A 106 4.52 -2.27 3.92
CA MET A 106 5.69 -2.88 3.27
C MET A 106 6.98 -2.59 4.04
N LEU A 107 7.18 -1.36 4.51
CA LEU A 107 8.32 -1.02 5.40
C LEU A 107 8.29 -1.87 6.67
N HIS A 108 7.11 -2.01 7.28
CA HIS A 108 6.95 -2.86 8.45
C HIS A 108 7.21 -4.34 8.13
N ALA A 109 6.72 -4.84 6.99
CA ALA A 109 6.95 -6.20 6.53
C ALA A 109 8.45 -6.47 6.31
N ALA A 110 9.20 -5.53 5.74
CA ALA A 110 10.66 -5.64 5.62
C ALA A 110 11.32 -5.80 6.99
N ASN A 111 10.98 -4.92 7.94
CA ASN A 111 11.54 -4.95 9.29
C ASN A 111 11.26 -6.26 10.03
N VAL A 112 10.00 -6.74 10.04
CA VAL A 112 9.63 -7.93 10.81
C VAL A 112 10.05 -9.25 10.16
N THR A 113 10.24 -9.28 8.83
CA THR A 113 10.61 -10.51 8.10
C THR A 113 12.08 -10.56 7.71
N GLY A 114 12.77 -9.42 7.70
CA GLY A 114 14.13 -9.28 7.17
C GLY A 114 14.23 -9.41 5.65
N ASP A 115 13.09 -9.41 4.92
CA ASP A 115 13.06 -9.58 3.47
C ASP A 115 13.17 -8.23 2.75
N PRO A 116 14.29 -7.95 2.04
CA PRO A 116 14.56 -6.64 1.46
C PRO A 116 13.64 -6.32 0.26
N ARG A 117 12.89 -7.29 -0.25
CA ARG A 117 11.99 -7.06 -1.40
C ARG A 117 10.87 -6.08 -1.06
N TYR A 118 10.42 -6.05 0.20
CA TYR A 118 9.38 -5.09 0.62
C TYR A 118 9.92 -3.65 0.66
N ASP A 119 11.14 -3.42 1.15
CA ASP A 119 11.79 -2.11 1.07
C ASP A 119 12.06 -1.70 -0.37
N ALA A 120 12.50 -2.64 -1.21
CA ALA A 120 12.72 -2.39 -2.64
C ALA A 120 11.42 -1.96 -3.35
N TYR A 121 10.27 -2.54 -2.96
CA TYR A 121 8.97 -2.11 -3.46
C TYR A 121 8.74 -0.63 -3.16
N VAL A 122 8.89 -0.20 -1.91
CA VAL A 122 8.67 1.19 -1.46
C VAL A 122 9.67 2.13 -2.13
N THR A 123 10.95 1.80 -2.04
CA THR A 123 12.08 2.58 -2.59
C THR A 123 11.85 2.89 -4.06
N LYS A 124 11.46 1.90 -4.87
CA LYS A 124 11.22 2.07 -6.30
C LYS A 124 10.11 3.11 -6.57
N ARG A 125 9.01 3.07 -5.84
CA ARG A 125 7.89 4.00 -6.04
C ARG A 125 8.21 5.39 -5.51
N PHE A 126 8.81 5.50 -4.33
CA PHE A 126 9.16 6.79 -3.75
C PHE A 126 10.17 7.54 -4.62
N ARG A 127 11.23 6.88 -5.09
CA ARG A 127 12.17 7.46 -6.04
C ARG A 127 11.51 7.86 -7.36
N PHE A 128 10.59 7.04 -7.85
CA PHE A 128 9.83 7.38 -9.06
C PHE A 128 9.04 8.68 -8.87
N LEU A 129 8.26 8.78 -7.79
CA LEU A 129 7.45 9.96 -7.48
C LEU A 129 8.31 11.21 -7.28
N GLU A 130 9.42 11.09 -6.54
CA GLU A 130 10.40 12.16 -6.36
C GLU A 130 11.02 12.61 -7.69
N ALA A 131 11.37 11.67 -8.57
CA ALA A 131 12.00 12.00 -9.84
C ALA A 131 11.03 12.69 -10.80
N VAL A 132 9.75 12.32 -10.84
CA VAL A 132 8.78 12.88 -11.80
C VAL A 132 8.08 14.14 -11.28
N ALA A 133 7.92 14.30 -9.96
CA ALA A 133 7.19 15.42 -9.36
C ALA A 133 7.64 16.81 -9.87
N PRO A 134 8.96 17.14 -9.92
CA PRO A 134 9.42 18.43 -10.41
C PRO A 134 9.11 18.72 -11.88
N HIS A 135 8.91 17.67 -12.69
CA HIS A 135 8.58 17.81 -14.11
C HIS A 135 7.08 18.00 -14.35
N PHE A 136 6.24 17.44 -13.48
CA PHE A 136 4.79 17.62 -13.54
C PHE A 136 4.33 18.95 -12.92
N ASP A 137 4.95 19.41 -11.84
CA ASP A 137 4.52 20.62 -11.10
C ASP A 137 4.34 21.87 -12.00
N PRO A 138 5.29 22.26 -12.87
CA PRO A 138 5.17 23.48 -13.67
C PRO A 138 4.17 23.39 -14.84
N ILE A 139 3.79 22.19 -15.26
CA ILE A 139 2.92 21.97 -16.42
C ILE A 139 1.50 21.56 -16.02
N MET A 140 1.26 21.29 -14.74
CA MET A 140 0.00 20.73 -14.29
C MET A 140 -1.13 21.77 -14.44
N PRO A 141 -2.22 21.44 -15.16
CA PRO A 141 -3.35 22.36 -15.35
C PRO A 141 -3.93 22.84 -14.02
N GLU A 142 -4.36 24.10 -13.93
CA GLU A 142 -5.06 24.63 -12.76
C GLU A 142 -6.39 23.90 -12.50
N GLU A 143 -7.09 23.54 -13.57
CA GLU A 143 -8.33 22.77 -13.49
C GLU A 143 -8.04 21.31 -13.09
N HIS A 144 -8.44 20.93 -11.88
CA HIS A 144 -8.20 19.59 -11.30
C HIS A 144 -8.65 18.44 -12.21
N GLU A 145 -9.75 18.60 -12.94
CA GLU A 145 -10.31 17.58 -13.83
C GLU A 145 -9.42 17.30 -15.06
N LYS A 146 -8.54 18.23 -15.42
CA LYS A 146 -7.62 18.13 -16.55
C LYS A 146 -6.23 17.65 -16.15
N ALA A 147 -5.90 17.71 -14.87
CA ALA A 147 -4.61 17.26 -14.36
C ALA A 147 -4.56 15.72 -14.27
N ASP A 148 -3.36 15.14 -14.38
CA ASP A 148 -3.17 13.74 -13.99
C ASP A 148 -3.63 13.59 -12.52
N PRO A 149 -4.60 12.71 -12.25
CA PRO A 149 -5.23 12.66 -10.93
C PRO A 149 -4.23 12.27 -9.84
N GLN A 150 -3.22 11.45 -10.15
CA GLN A 150 -2.23 10.98 -9.18
C GLN A 150 -1.24 12.10 -8.84
N MET A 151 -0.78 12.83 -9.85
CA MET A 151 0.12 13.97 -9.66
C MET A 151 -0.59 15.15 -9.01
N ARG A 152 -1.88 15.34 -9.29
CA ARG A 152 -2.70 16.32 -8.58
C ARG A 152 -2.76 16.03 -7.08
N GLN A 153 -2.99 14.78 -6.64
CA GLN A 153 -2.99 14.48 -5.19
C GLN A 153 -1.61 14.71 -4.57
N LEU A 154 -0.55 14.31 -5.27
CA LEU A 154 0.83 14.43 -4.80
C LEU A 154 1.27 15.89 -4.64
N LEU A 155 0.94 16.74 -5.62
CA LEU A 155 1.47 18.10 -5.73
C LEU A 155 0.51 19.18 -5.21
N ARG A 156 -0.79 18.90 -5.16
CA ARG A 156 -1.84 19.83 -4.69
C ARG A 156 -2.83 19.08 -3.79
N PRO A 157 -2.40 18.63 -2.59
CA PRO A 157 -3.30 17.98 -1.64
C PRO A 157 -4.38 18.94 -1.14
N GLU A 158 -5.62 18.47 -1.06
CA GLU A 158 -6.79 19.27 -0.65
C GLU A 158 -7.52 18.73 0.58
N ALA A 159 -7.11 17.55 1.06
CA ALA A 159 -7.61 16.95 2.28
C ALA A 159 -6.54 16.03 2.89
N LEU A 160 -6.71 15.65 4.15
CA LEU A 160 -5.91 14.61 4.79
C LEU A 160 -5.84 13.30 3.97
N ASP A 161 -6.89 12.95 3.23
CA ASP A 161 -6.91 11.75 2.36
C ASP A 161 -5.90 11.83 1.18
N ASP A 162 -5.49 13.04 0.78
CA ASP A 162 -4.48 13.25 -0.27
C ASP A 162 -3.04 13.23 0.26
N ALA A 163 -2.85 13.44 1.56
CA ALA A 163 -1.54 13.74 2.14
C ALA A 163 -1.11 12.79 3.27
N GLY A 164 -2.05 12.47 4.16
CA GLY A 164 -1.82 11.84 5.45
C GLY A 164 -0.97 10.59 5.42
N ALA A 165 -1.56 9.50 4.94
CA ALA A 165 -0.89 8.20 4.93
C ALA A 165 0.40 8.20 4.07
N MET A 166 0.45 9.00 3.00
CA MET A 166 1.64 9.14 2.16
C MET A 166 2.78 9.82 2.93
N CYS A 167 2.50 10.96 3.57
CA CYS A 167 3.45 11.67 4.42
C CYS A 167 3.97 10.77 5.55
N SER A 168 3.07 10.07 6.25
CA SER A 168 3.43 9.13 7.31
C SER A 168 4.37 8.03 6.80
N ALA A 169 4.09 7.44 5.64
CA ALA A 169 4.94 6.41 5.06
C ALA A 169 6.31 6.94 4.60
N MET A 170 6.36 8.15 4.04
CA MET A 170 7.63 8.79 3.65
C MET A 170 8.48 9.14 4.87
N LEU A 171 7.89 9.64 5.95
CA LEU A 171 8.60 9.89 7.22
C LEU A 171 9.12 8.60 7.86
N GLN A 172 8.33 7.52 7.83
CA GLN A 172 8.80 6.19 8.23
C GLN A 172 9.98 5.73 7.37
N ALA A 173 9.93 5.92 6.05
CA ALA A 173 11.04 5.60 5.16
C ALA A 173 12.31 6.41 5.50
N LYS A 174 12.20 7.69 5.91
CA LYS A 174 13.36 8.46 6.41
C LYS A 174 13.95 7.84 7.68
N LEU A 175 13.10 7.43 8.63
CA LEU A 175 13.52 6.82 9.89
C LEU A 175 14.18 5.45 9.69
N GLU A 176 13.68 4.66 8.75
CA GLU A 176 14.23 3.37 8.33
C GLU A 176 15.43 3.50 7.36
N LYS A 177 15.84 4.74 7.06
CA LYS A 177 16.99 5.06 6.17
C LYS A 177 16.86 4.47 4.77
N ILE A 178 15.64 4.42 4.26
CA ILE A 178 15.37 4.09 2.86
C ILE A 178 16.05 5.12 1.96
N ASP A 179 16.62 4.64 0.86
CA ASP A 179 17.37 5.45 -0.09
C ASP A 179 16.43 6.30 -0.97
N PHE A 180 15.96 7.40 -0.40
CA PHE A 180 15.02 8.38 -0.97
C PHE A 180 15.22 9.72 -0.22
N ASP A 181 15.36 10.84 -0.95
CA ASP A 181 15.43 12.14 -0.28
C ASP A 181 14.03 12.56 0.18
N GLY A 182 13.11 12.76 -0.76
CA GLY A 182 11.69 12.95 -0.49
C GLY A 182 11.32 14.21 0.26
N THR A 183 12.28 15.05 0.62
CA THR A 183 12.08 16.14 1.57
C THR A 183 11.04 17.12 1.04
N ALA A 184 11.12 17.49 -0.24
CA ALA A 184 10.15 18.37 -0.87
C ALA A 184 8.71 17.81 -0.88
N LEU A 185 8.54 16.49 -0.99
CA LEU A 185 7.22 15.85 -0.94
C LEU A 185 6.70 15.78 0.50
N ILE A 186 7.56 15.41 1.45
CA ILE A 186 7.25 15.39 2.89
C ILE A 186 6.82 16.78 3.35
N ASP A 187 7.61 17.81 3.05
CA ASP A 187 7.35 19.20 3.45
C ASP A 187 6.01 19.69 2.88
N ARG A 188 5.73 19.39 1.60
CA ARG A 188 4.48 19.76 0.94
C ARG A 188 3.27 19.10 1.62
N TYR A 189 3.35 17.80 1.88
CA TYR A 189 2.26 17.10 2.55
C TYR A 189 2.10 17.55 4.00
N PHE A 190 3.20 17.73 4.71
CA PHE A 190 3.17 18.13 6.11
C PHE A 190 2.64 19.55 6.29
N ASP A 191 3.00 20.48 5.41
CA ASP A 191 2.44 21.83 5.41
C ASP A 191 0.92 21.80 5.21
N HIS A 192 0.41 20.95 4.30
CA HIS A 192 -1.03 20.78 4.15
C HIS A 192 -1.68 20.26 5.44
N ILE A 193 -1.17 19.15 6.00
CA ILE A 193 -1.71 18.51 7.20
C ILE A 193 -1.65 19.45 8.40
N TYR A 194 -0.52 20.10 8.63
CA TYR A 194 -0.27 20.85 9.86
C TYR A 194 -0.91 22.24 9.79
N ASN A 195 -0.77 22.96 8.67
CA ASN A 195 -1.11 24.38 8.55
C ASN A 195 -2.40 24.68 7.77
N LYS A 196 -2.81 23.81 6.83
CA LYS A 196 -3.89 24.15 5.87
C LYS A 196 -5.20 23.36 6.07
N GLU A 197 -5.12 22.14 6.59
CA GLU A 197 -6.30 21.30 6.79
C GLU A 197 -7.34 21.99 7.69
N TYR A 198 -8.61 21.76 7.39
CA TYR A 198 -9.70 22.33 8.16
C TYR A 198 -9.74 21.76 9.58
N ARG A 199 -9.98 22.64 10.56
CA ARG A 199 -10.03 22.30 11.97
C ARG A 199 -11.25 22.93 12.64
N LEU A 200 -11.73 22.27 13.70
CA LEU A 200 -12.62 22.88 14.67
C LEU A 200 -11.92 24.03 15.41
N SER A 201 -12.69 24.81 16.17
CA SER A 201 -12.16 25.95 16.93
C SER A 201 -11.13 25.57 17.99
N ASP A 202 -11.10 24.31 18.42
CA ASP A 202 -10.13 23.77 19.37
C ASP A 202 -8.88 23.16 18.70
N GLY A 203 -8.78 23.22 17.37
CA GLY A 203 -7.68 22.66 16.60
C GLY A 203 -7.87 21.20 16.15
N THR A 204 -8.97 20.54 16.52
CA THR A 204 -9.25 19.16 16.07
C THR A 204 -9.46 19.11 14.55
N PHE A 205 -8.82 18.17 13.85
CA PHE A 205 -9.07 17.93 12.43
C PHE A 205 -10.55 17.67 12.15
N ALA A 206 -11.09 18.32 11.12
CA ALA A 206 -12.50 18.19 10.77
C ALA A 206 -12.73 18.37 9.28
N ARG A 207 -13.95 18.09 8.84
CA ARG A 207 -14.39 18.29 7.47
C ARG A 207 -15.60 19.22 7.42
N THR A 208 -15.79 19.85 6.26
CA THR A 208 -17.00 20.62 5.93
C THR A 208 -18.04 19.78 5.18
N ARG A 209 -17.88 18.45 5.17
CA ARG A 209 -18.75 17.46 4.52
C ARG A 209 -18.97 16.21 5.42
N PRO A 210 -20.12 15.52 5.32
CA PRO A 210 -21.32 15.93 4.57
C PRO A 210 -22.04 17.13 5.22
N GLN A 211 -21.63 17.52 6.42
CA GLN A 211 -22.07 18.71 7.14
C GLN A 211 -20.86 19.53 7.61
N LYS A 212 -21.10 20.79 7.96
CA LYS A 212 -20.07 21.66 8.55
C LYS A 212 -19.62 21.13 9.92
N ASN A 213 -18.33 21.30 10.26
CA ASN A 213 -17.74 20.89 11.54
C ASN A 213 -17.94 19.38 11.83
N THR A 214 -17.75 18.52 10.83
CA THR A 214 -17.91 17.07 10.99
C THR A 214 -16.57 16.43 11.31
N LEU A 215 -16.52 15.62 12.37
CA LEU A 215 -15.39 14.75 12.65
C LEU A 215 -15.57 13.42 11.91
N TRP A 216 -14.49 12.94 11.30
CA TRP A 216 -14.44 11.61 10.72
C TRP A 216 -13.44 10.77 11.51
N LEU A 217 -13.83 9.54 11.85
CA LEU A 217 -12.95 8.62 12.58
C LEU A 217 -11.64 8.38 11.80
N ASP A 218 -11.74 8.33 10.48
CA ASP A 218 -10.63 8.15 9.55
C ASP A 218 -9.56 9.24 9.69
N ASP A 219 -9.93 10.49 10.04
CA ASP A 219 -8.98 11.60 10.20
C ASP A 219 -8.00 11.38 11.35
N MET A 220 -8.31 10.49 12.30
CA MET A 220 -7.32 10.03 13.27
C MET A 220 -6.14 9.33 12.59
N CYS A 221 -6.40 8.49 11.59
CA CYS A 221 -5.35 7.80 10.84
C CYS A 221 -4.73 8.68 9.75
N MET A 222 -5.50 9.61 9.16
CA MET A 222 -4.99 10.46 8.09
C MET A 222 -4.17 11.66 8.60
N GLY A 223 -4.40 12.15 9.82
CA GLY A 223 -3.63 13.29 10.37
C GLY A 223 -2.54 12.88 11.34
N ILE A 224 -2.93 12.18 12.41
CA ILE A 224 -2.12 12.01 13.63
C ILE A 224 -0.78 11.30 13.37
N PRO A 225 -0.69 10.19 12.60
CA PRO A 225 0.57 9.51 12.38
C PRO A 225 1.64 10.39 11.75
N SER A 226 1.28 11.25 10.79
CA SER A 226 2.23 12.15 10.14
C SER A 226 2.82 13.16 11.12
N ILE A 227 2.01 13.71 12.03
CA ILE A 227 2.48 14.60 13.09
C ILE A 227 3.42 13.86 14.05
N ALA A 228 3.02 12.68 14.53
CA ALA A 228 3.86 11.91 15.45
C ALA A 228 5.20 11.48 14.83
N TYR A 229 5.19 11.05 13.56
CA TYR A 229 6.42 10.69 12.85
C TYR A 229 7.28 11.91 12.49
N MET A 230 6.67 13.08 12.24
CA MET A 230 7.41 14.33 12.08
C MET A 230 8.15 14.68 13.37
N GLY A 231 7.50 14.56 14.53
CA GLY A 231 8.15 14.67 15.84
C GLY A 231 9.33 13.71 15.99
N ARG A 232 9.17 12.45 15.58
CA ARG A 232 10.24 11.45 15.71
C ARG A 232 11.41 11.73 14.76
N TRP A 233 11.14 12.24 13.56
CA TRP A 233 12.16 12.53 12.56
C TRP A 233 12.94 13.82 12.88
N THR A 234 12.26 14.86 13.35
CA THR A 234 12.86 16.17 13.67
C THR A 234 13.40 16.27 15.09
N GLY A 235 12.82 15.50 16.03
CA GLY A 235 13.08 15.62 17.47
C GLY A 235 12.35 16.79 18.13
N GLU A 236 11.43 17.47 17.44
CA GLU A 236 10.70 18.61 17.99
C GLU A 236 9.50 18.17 18.85
N GLU A 237 9.48 18.57 20.12
CA GLU A 237 8.42 18.20 21.08
C GLU A 237 7.04 18.74 20.73
N LYS A 238 6.97 19.88 20.03
CA LYS A 238 5.71 20.57 19.66
C LYS A 238 4.73 19.71 18.83
N TYR A 239 5.19 18.58 18.30
CA TYR A 239 4.38 17.66 17.52
C TYR A 239 3.72 16.56 18.39
N TYR A 240 4.01 16.52 19.69
CA TYR A 240 3.41 15.58 20.65
C TYR A 240 2.40 16.22 21.60
N ASP A 241 2.37 17.55 21.64
CA ASP A 241 1.45 18.38 22.43
C ASP A 241 0.26 18.86 21.58
#